data_AF-A0A662FS25-F1
#
_entry.id   AF-A0A662FS25-F1
#
_cell.length_a   1.000
_cell.length_b   1.000
_cell.length_c   1.000
_cell.angle_alpha   90.00
_cell.angle_beta   90.00
_cell.angle_gamma   90.00
#
_symmetry.space_group_name_H-M   'P 1'
#
loop_
_entity.id
_entity.type
_entity.pdbx_description
1 polymer ?
#
loop_
_entity_poly.entity_id
_entity_poly.type
_entity_poly.pdbx_seq_one_letter_code
_entity_poly.pdbx_strand_id
1 'polypeptide(L)'
;MLDTMRIVTLILTIVVILTLFNSTECLCENSDNMYREYYDYIVSNIDLDNIRKHVAYLSSLESRYTGYPGSAKAALYIYNYLRNELGLDVILQNYSVLVPYDNNSSLTLLTPVKRKFRVFALEPNMIDAM
;
A
#
# COMPACT_ATOMS: atom_id res chain seq x y z
N MET A 1 63.12 -41.63 -2.03
CA MET A 1 62.68 -40.66 -3.05
C MET A 1 61.21 -40.85 -3.42
N LEU A 2 60.76 -42.08 -3.69
CA LEU A 2 59.34 -42.36 -4.00
C LEU A 2 58.41 -42.13 -2.79
N ASP A 3 58.82 -42.54 -1.58
CA ASP A 3 58.01 -42.37 -0.37
C ASP A 3 57.91 -40.91 0.09
N THR A 4 58.99 -40.15 -0.03
CA THR A 4 59.02 -38.71 0.22
C THR A 4 58.11 -37.96 -0.76
N MET A 5 58.04 -38.37 -2.03
CA MET A 5 57.13 -37.80 -3.01
C MET A 5 55.67 -38.13 -2.70
N ARG A 6 55.38 -39.36 -2.25
CA ARG A 6 54.02 -39.78 -1.83
C ARG A 6 53.51 -38.98 -0.62
N ILE A 7 54.36 -38.73 0.36
CA ILE A 7 54.03 -37.93 1.55
C ILE A 7 53.72 -36.48 1.14
N VAL A 8 54.55 -35.87 0.29
CA VAL A 8 54.33 -34.51 -0.19
C VAL A 8 53.03 -34.40 -0.97
N THR A 9 52.71 -35.36 -1.84
CA THR A 9 51.44 -35.37 -2.56
C THR A 9 50.24 -35.50 -1.63
N LEU A 10 50.35 -36.26 -0.55
CA LEU A 10 49.26 -36.49 0.41
C LEU A 10 49.02 -35.26 1.29
N ILE A 11 50.07 -34.51 1.62
CA ILE A 11 49.96 -33.21 2.30
C ILE A 11 49.30 -32.17 1.39
N LEU A 12 49.70 -32.12 0.11
CA LEU A 12 49.10 -31.21 -0.87
C LEU A 12 47.61 -31.49 -1.08
N THR A 13 47.18 -32.75 -1.17
CA THR A 13 45.76 -33.08 -1.30
C THR A 13 44.96 -32.74 -0.05
N ILE A 14 45.52 -32.96 1.14
CA ILE A 14 44.88 -32.56 2.41
C ILE A 14 44.72 -31.04 2.50
N VAL A 15 45.74 -30.26 2.12
CA VAL A 15 45.67 -28.78 2.12
C VAL A 15 44.59 -28.29 1.15
N VAL A 16 44.52 -28.87 -0.06
CA VAL A 16 43.47 -28.53 -1.04
C VAL A 16 42.07 -28.86 -0.50
N ILE A 17 41.89 -30.02 0.13
CA ILE A 17 40.61 -30.42 0.73
C ILE A 17 40.22 -29.46 1.86
N LEU A 18 41.15 -29.09 2.74
CA LEU A 18 40.90 -28.14 3.83
C LEU A 18 40.54 -26.74 3.31
N THR A 19 41.11 -26.29 2.19
CA THR A 19 40.73 -25.01 1.57
C THR A 19 39.34 -25.04 0.94
N LEU A 20 38.87 -26.19 0.46
CA LEU A 20 37.52 -26.35 -0.08
C LEU A 20 36.46 -26.33 1.03
N PHE A 21 36.74 -26.89 2.21
CA PHE A 21 35.84 -26.83 3.37
C PHE A 21 35.66 -25.43 3.96
N ASN A 22 36.66 -24.54 3.82
CA ASN A 22 36.53 -23.14 4.27
C ASN A 22 35.72 -22.25 3.31
N SER A 23 35.37 -22.75 2.12
CA SER A 23 34.59 -21.99 1.13
C SER A 23 33.08 -22.22 1.23
N THR A 24 32.61 -23.08 2.15
CA THR A 24 31.19 -23.17 2.47
C THR A 24 30.85 -22.19 3.58
N GLU A 25 30.83 -20.90 3.25
CA GLU A 25 30.01 -19.97 4.02
C GLU A 25 28.56 -20.45 3.86
N CYS A 26 27.98 -20.98 4.94
CA CYS A 26 26.55 -21.22 4.99
C CYS A 26 25.88 -19.85 4.83
N LEU A 27 25.25 -19.61 3.69
CA LEU A 27 24.32 -18.49 3.51
C LEU A 27 23.07 -18.79 4.34
N CYS A 28 23.18 -18.67 5.67
CA CYS A 28 22.02 -18.39 6.48
C CYS A 28 21.60 -16.95 6.15
N GLU A 29 20.74 -16.82 5.14
CA GLU A 29 20.07 -15.56 4.83
C GLU A 29 19.29 -15.13 6.08
N ASN A 30 19.85 -14.16 6.82
CA ASN A 30 19.16 -13.57 7.96
C ASN A 30 17.92 -12.87 7.42
N SER A 31 16.74 -13.45 7.65
CA SER A 31 15.46 -12.91 7.18
C SER A 31 15.28 -11.44 7.55
N ASP A 32 15.85 -11.02 8.68
CA ASP A 32 15.86 -9.64 9.17
C ASP A 32 16.55 -8.65 8.20
N ASN A 33 17.62 -9.07 7.53
CA ASN A 33 18.33 -8.22 6.56
C ASN A 33 17.53 -8.04 5.27
N MET A 34 16.83 -9.09 4.82
CA MET A 34 15.97 -9.05 3.63
C MET A 34 14.78 -8.09 3.84
N TYR A 35 14.11 -8.16 4.99
CA TYR A 35 13.00 -7.24 5.30
C TYR A 35 13.46 -5.79 5.43
N ARG A 36 14.66 -5.58 5.98
CA ARG A 36 15.24 -4.25 6.13
C ARG A 36 15.55 -3.61 4.78
N GLU A 37 16.18 -4.35 3.87
CA GLU A 37 16.47 -3.85 2.51
C GLU A 37 15.18 -3.51 1.75
N TYR A 38 14.15 -4.37 1.85
CA TYR A 38 12.85 -4.10 1.24
C TYR A 38 12.15 -2.88 1.84
N TYR A 39 12.22 -2.70 3.16
CA TYR A 39 11.68 -1.53 3.84
C TYR A 39 12.38 -0.24 3.40
N ASP A 40 13.71 -0.24 3.38
CA ASP A 40 14.52 0.91 2.95
C ASP A 40 14.25 1.24 1.47
N TYR A 41 14.08 0.21 0.63
CA TYR A 41 13.64 0.38 -0.75
C TYR A 41 12.25 1.03 -0.84
N ILE A 42 11.25 0.55 -0.10
CA ILE A 42 9.90 1.16 -0.12
C ILE A 42 9.98 2.62 0.30
N VAL A 43 10.60 2.91 1.45
CA VAL A 43 10.65 4.26 2.02
C VAL A 43 11.37 5.23 1.08
N SER A 44 12.48 4.79 0.47
CA SER A 44 13.23 5.62 -0.48
C SER A 44 12.49 5.88 -1.80
N ASN A 45 11.50 5.05 -2.15
CA ASN A 45 10.69 5.21 -3.36
C ASN A 45 9.33 5.91 -3.11
N ILE A 46 9.05 6.37 -1.89
CA ILE A 46 7.84 7.17 -1.63
C ILE A 46 8.01 8.57 -2.26
N ASP A 47 7.16 8.85 -3.23
CA ASP A 47 7.10 10.15 -3.90
C ASP A 47 5.96 11.02 -3.34
N LEU A 48 6.34 12.13 -2.67
CA LEU A 48 5.39 13.08 -2.09
C LEU A 48 4.54 13.82 -3.12
N ASP A 49 5.02 13.97 -4.36
CA ASP A 49 4.27 14.62 -5.43
C ASP A 49 3.14 13.70 -5.90
N ASN A 50 3.39 12.39 -5.96
CA ASN A 50 2.34 11.39 -6.22
C ASN A 50 1.28 11.42 -5.11
N ILE A 51 1.69 11.47 -3.83
CA ILE A 51 0.75 11.62 -2.72
C ILE A 51 -0.10 12.88 -2.90
N ARG A 52 0.54 14.03 -3.18
CA ARG A 52 -0.17 15.30 -3.37
C ARG A 52 -1.17 15.21 -4.52
N LYS A 53 -0.80 14.58 -5.64
CA LYS A 53 -1.68 14.36 -6.80
C LYS A 53 -2.93 13.56 -6.42
N HIS A 54 -2.76 12.44 -5.70
CA HIS A 54 -3.88 11.62 -5.25
C HIS A 54 -4.80 12.36 -4.28
N VAL A 55 -4.22 13.05 -3.29
CA VAL A 55 -4.97 13.84 -2.32
C VAL A 55 -5.75 14.97 -3.00
N ALA A 56 -5.12 15.67 -3.95
CA ALA A 56 -5.76 16.76 -4.68
C ALA A 56 -6.97 16.26 -5.47
N TYR A 57 -6.83 15.15 -6.21
CA TYR A 57 -7.95 14.58 -6.94
C TYR A 57 -9.06 14.10 -6.00
N LEU A 58 -8.75 13.26 -5.00
CA LEU A 58 -9.75 12.65 -4.12
C LEU A 58 -10.48 13.69 -3.26
N SER A 59 -9.80 14.77 -2.87
CA SER A 59 -10.40 15.88 -2.11
C SER A 59 -11.21 16.83 -2.98
N SER A 60 -10.99 16.85 -4.30
CA SER A 60 -11.78 17.65 -5.25
C SER A 60 -13.14 17.04 -5.57
N LEU A 61 -13.34 15.76 -5.24
CA LEU A 61 -14.62 15.10 -5.41
C LEU A 61 -15.64 15.65 -4.40
N GLU A 62 -16.92 15.58 -4.76
CA GLU A 62 -18.02 15.76 -3.81
C GLU A 62 -17.98 14.67 -2.70
N SER A 63 -19.03 14.56 -1.89
CA SER A 63 -19.12 13.52 -0.85
C SER A 63 -18.69 12.14 -1.38
N ARG A 64 -17.64 11.59 -0.76
CA ARG A 64 -17.15 10.23 -1.02
C ARG A 64 -17.82 9.19 -0.12
N TYR A 65 -18.85 9.61 0.62
CA TYR A 65 -19.68 8.70 1.41
C TYR A 65 -20.33 7.65 0.50
N THR A 66 -20.40 6.40 0.97
CA THR A 66 -20.95 5.28 0.21
C THR A 66 -22.33 5.64 -0.36
N GLY A 67 -22.59 5.27 -1.61
CA GLY A 67 -23.85 5.60 -2.31
C GLY A 67 -23.93 7.01 -2.91
N TYR A 68 -23.00 7.91 -2.59
CA TYR A 68 -22.91 9.22 -3.26
C TYR A 68 -22.06 9.15 -4.55
N PRO A 69 -22.31 10.04 -5.53
CA PRO A 69 -21.56 10.05 -6.80
C PRO A 69 -20.04 10.15 -6.63
N GLY A 70 -19.56 10.87 -5.61
CA GLY A 70 -18.14 10.99 -5.31
C GLY A 70 -17.49 9.66 -4.91
N SER A 71 -18.23 8.77 -4.26
CA SER A 71 -17.75 7.43 -3.88
C SER A 71 -17.44 6.57 -5.11
N ALA A 72 -18.37 6.53 -6.07
CA ALA A 72 -18.17 5.81 -7.33
C ALA A 72 -17.00 6.39 -8.16
N LYS A 73 -16.88 7.72 -8.21
CA LYS A 73 -15.75 8.40 -8.89
C LYS A 73 -14.41 8.10 -8.23
N ALA A 74 -14.36 8.03 -6.90
CA ALA A 74 -13.16 7.67 -6.15
C ALA A 74 -12.76 6.21 -6.43
N ALA A 75 -13.71 5.27 -6.38
CA ALA A 75 -13.47 3.87 -6.68
C ALA A 75 -12.92 3.69 -8.11
N LEU A 76 -13.52 4.37 -9.09
CA LEU A 76 -13.06 4.31 -10.48
C LEU A 76 -11.65 4.91 -10.66
N TYR A 77 -11.33 5.99 -9.95
CA TYR A 77 -9.99 6.58 -9.97
C TYR A 77 -8.94 5.61 -9.44
N ILE A 78 -9.20 4.99 -8.29
CA ILE A 78 -8.30 4.01 -7.66
C ILE A 78 -8.12 2.81 -8.60
N TYR A 79 -9.22 2.27 -9.10
CA TYR A 79 -9.21 1.16 -10.06
C TYR A 79 -8.36 1.47 -11.29
N ASN A 80 -8.56 2.63 -11.91
CA ASN A 80 -7.81 3.02 -13.11
C ASN A 80 -6.33 3.24 -12.80
N TYR A 81 -5.99 3.82 -11.65
CA TYR A 81 -4.59 4.01 -11.25
C TYR A 81 -3.90 2.67 -11.04
N LEU A 82 -4.49 1.78 -10.23
CA LEU A 82 -3.93 0.47 -9.94
C LEU A 82 -3.83 -0.41 -11.21
N ARG A 83 -4.86 -0.38 -12.07
CA ARG A 83 -4.90 -1.23 -13.27
C ARG A 83 -4.05 -0.67 -14.42
N ASN A 84 -4.21 0.61 -14.74
CA ASN A 84 -3.65 1.18 -15.98
C ASN A 84 -2.27 1.80 -15.75
N GLU A 85 -2.05 2.46 -14.61
CA GLU A 85 -0.75 3.11 -14.31
C GLU A 85 0.23 2.12 -13.67
N LEU A 86 -0.25 1.24 -12.79
CA LEU A 86 0.60 0.25 -12.11
C LEU A 86 0.56 -1.16 -12.74
N GLY A 87 -0.34 -1.41 -13.69
CA GLY A 87 -0.43 -2.70 -14.38
C GLY A 87 -0.89 -3.87 -13.50
N LEU A 88 -1.55 -3.60 -12.37
CA LEU A 88 -2.01 -4.64 -11.46
C LEU A 88 -3.30 -5.32 -11.97
N ASP A 89 -3.51 -6.56 -11.55
CA ASP A 89 -4.79 -7.24 -11.72
C ASP A 89 -5.77 -6.76 -10.64
N VAL A 90 -6.81 -6.04 -11.07
CA VAL A 90 -7.74 -5.34 -10.17
C VAL A 90 -9.18 -5.73 -10.52
N ILE A 91 -9.93 -6.16 -9.51
CA ILE A 91 -11.34 -6.55 -9.64
C ILE A 91 -12.22 -5.52 -8.94
N LEU A 92 -13.30 -5.10 -9.59
CA LEU A 92 -14.37 -4.33 -8.96
C LEU A 92 -15.43 -5.28 -8.40
N GLN A 93 -15.63 -5.24 -7.09
CA GLN A 93 -16.66 -6.01 -6.42
C GLN A 93 -17.85 -5.12 -6.06
N ASN A 94 -18.98 -5.34 -6.71
CA ASN A 94 -20.21 -4.60 -6.46
C ASN A 94 -21.05 -5.31 -5.39
N TYR A 95 -21.66 -4.51 -4.52
CA TYR A 95 -22.60 -4.98 -3.50
C TYR A 95 -23.70 -3.93 -3.28
N SER A 96 -24.84 -4.39 -2.77
CA SER A 96 -26.01 -3.54 -2.50
C SER A 96 -26.24 -3.43 -1.00
N VAL A 97 -26.34 -2.20 -0.49
CA VAL A 97 -26.62 -1.89 0.91
C VAL A 97 -27.60 -0.73 1.00
N LEU A 98 -28.35 -0.65 2.10
CA LEU A 98 -29.17 0.51 2.40
C LEU A 98 -28.28 1.65 2.87
N VAL A 99 -28.42 2.81 2.24
CA VAL A 99 -27.61 4.00 2.53
C VAL A 99 -28.54 5.17 2.85
N PRO A 100 -28.30 5.91 3.95
CA PRO A 100 -29.01 7.16 4.24
C PRO A 100 -28.53 8.26 3.28
N TYR A 101 -29.27 8.49 2.20
CA TYR A 101 -28.95 9.50 1.19
C TYR A 101 -29.65 10.84 1.50
N ASP A 102 -28.90 11.92 1.67
CA ASP A 102 -29.42 13.27 1.88
C ASP A 102 -29.82 13.91 0.56
N ASN A 103 -31.13 14.07 0.35
CA ASN A 103 -31.67 14.75 -0.81
C ASN A 103 -31.94 16.24 -0.51
N ASN A 104 -30.87 17.01 -0.38
CA ASN A 104 -30.91 18.48 -0.26
C ASN A 104 -31.65 19.02 0.97
N SER A 105 -31.31 18.50 2.16
CA SER A 105 -31.78 19.03 3.44
C SER A 105 -31.62 20.55 3.56
N SER A 106 -32.59 21.20 4.21
CA SER A 106 -32.55 22.65 4.38
C SER A 106 -33.19 23.09 5.68
N LEU A 107 -32.62 24.13 6.29
CA LEU A 107 -33.16 24.82 7.45
C LEU A 107 -33.77 26.14 6.97
N THR A 108 -35.03 26.41 7.29
CA THR A 108 -35.68 27.68 6.94
C THR A 108 -36.06 28.43 8.21
N LEU A 109 -35.43 29.58 8.43
CA LEU A 109 -35.84 30.54 9.45
C LEU A 109 -37.10 31.25 8.95
N LEU A 110 -38.17 31.26 9.75
CA LEU A 110 -39.45 31.88 9.40
C LEU A 110 -39.57 33.31 9.94
N THR A 111 -39.06 33.54 11.15
CA THR A 111 -39.06 34.83 11.85
C THR A 111 -37.73 35.06 12.57
N PRO A 112 -37.30 36.32 12.80
CA PRO A 112 -37.93 37.56 12.32
C PRO A 112 -37.68 37.84 10.82
N VAL A 113 -36.71 37.19 10.18
CA VAL A 113 -36.40 37.35 8.75
C VAL A 113 -36.42 35.99 8.07
N LYS A 114 -37.23 35.85 7.02
CA LYS A 114 -37.32 34.62 6.24
C LYS A 114 -36.00 34.34 5.53
N ARG A 115 -35.29 33.27 5.92
CA ARG A 115 -34.00 32.88 5.31
C ARG A 115 -33.85 31.37 5.26
N LYS A 116 -33.42 30.85 4.10
CA LYS A 116 -33.14 29.43 3.89
C LYS A 116 -31.64 29.18 3.90
N PHE A 117 -31.22 28.18 4.65
CA PHE A 117 -29.85 27.70 4.73
C PHE A 117 -29.78 26.28 4.19
N ARG A 118 -28.73 26.00 3.43
CA ARG A 118 -28.37 24.62 3.13
C ARG A 118 -27.82 23.99 4.40
N VAL A 119 -28.36 22.84 4.77
CA VAL A 119 -27.81 22.00 5.84
C VAL A 119 -27.54 20.61 5.26
N PHE A 120 -26.77 19.80 5.97
CA PHE A 120 -26.45 18.43 5.59
C PHE A 120 -26.93 17.50 6.69
N ALA A 121 -27.58 16.40 6.30
CA ALA A 121 -27.96 15.38 7.27
C ALA A 121 -26.70 14.79 7.91
N LEU A 122 -26.73 14.62 9.23
CA LEU A 122 -25.69 13.85 9.92
C LEU A 122 -25.89 12.38 9.63
N GLU A 123 -24.77 11.64 9.60
CA GLU A 123 -24.82 10.20 9.51
C GLU A 123 -25.51 9.62 10.75
N PRO A 124 -26.55 8.77 10.58
CA PRO A 124 -27.17 8.12 11.72
C PRO A 124 -26.14 7.22 12.42
N ASN A 125 -25.89 7.51 13.69
CA ASN A 125 -24.93 6.83 14.57
C ASN A 125 -23.45 7.06 14.23
N MET A 126 -22.97 8.31 14.26
CA MET A 126 -21.53 8.68 14.19
C MET A 126 -20.61 8.06 15.29
N ILE A 127 -20.97 6.92 15.89
CA ILE A 127 -20.26 6.26 16.99
C ILE A 127 -18.89 5.70 16.55
N ASP A 128 -18.63 5.51 15.25
CA ASP A 128 -17.38 4.88 14.79
C ASP A 128 -16.33 5.86 14.21
N ALA A 129 -16.46 7.17 14.43
CA ALA A 129 -15.46 8.14 13.96
C ALA A 129 -15.10 9.20 15.01
N MET A 130 -14.56 8.76 16.14
CA MET A 130 -13.59 9.51 16.95
C MET A 130 -12.45 8.59 17.39
#